data_AF-A0A4U1L243-F1
#
_entry.id   AF-A0A4U1L243-F1
#
_cell.length_a   1.000
_cell.length_b   1.000
_cell.length_c   1.000
_cell.angle_alpha   90.00
_cell.angle_beta   90.00
_cell.angle_gamma   90.00
#
_symmetry.space_group_name_H-M   'P 1'
#
loop_
_entity.id
_entity.type
_entity.pdbx_description
1 polymer ?
#
loop_
_entity_poly.entity_id
_entity_poly.type
_entity_poly.pdbx_seq_one_letter_code
_entity_poly.pdbx_strand_id
1 'polypeptide(L)'
;MDLTGSHGGVVAAAAMASWAAATAFWMGVGTVIWRLFFEPRIKALQGQLEDERTRCDKDVEALRDRIKQLELLLMLHGPQSLRQHMQAALSEHSIAMSELKENRAND
;
A
#
# COMPACT_ATOMS: atom_id res chain seq x y z
N MET A 1 -14.97 55.26 0.85
CA MET A 1 -15.37 54.32 1.92
C MET A 1 -14.09 54.02 2.70
N ASP A 2 -13.70 54.94 3.58
CA ASP A 2 -12.44 54.84 4.32
C ASP A 2 -12.61 53.87 5.48
N LEU A 3 -12.00 52.67 5.35
CA LEU A 3 -12.04 51.59 6.34
C LEU A 3 -10.87 51.66 7.33
N THR A 4 -10.13 52.76 7.38
CA THR A 4 -8.87 52.91 8.14
C THR A 4 -9.00 53.70 9.44
N GLY A 5 -10.22 54.10 9.83
CA GLY A 5 -10.49 54.71 11.15
C GLY A 5 -10.64 53.69 12.28
N SER A 6 -10.63 54.13 13.54
CA SER A 6 -10.75 53.29 14.76
C SER A 6 -12.00 52.39 14.79
N HIS A 7 -13.06 52.76 14.06
CA HIS A 7 -14.26 51.92 13.87
C HIS A 7 -14.15 50.96 12.67
N GLY A 8 -13.30 51.23 11.68
CA GLY A 8 -13.08 50.35 10.53
C GLY A 8 -12.37 49.04 10.88
N GLY A 9 -11.46 49.08 11.85
CA GLY A 9 -10.78 47.87 12.37
C GLY A 9 -11.73 46.90 13.06
N VAL A 10 -12.74 47.40 13.79
CA VAL A 10 -13.76 46.58 14.46
C VAL A 10 -14.69 45.91 13.43
N VAL A 11 -15.07 46.63 12.38
CA VAL A 11 -15.91 46.09 11.30
C VAL A 11 -15.15 45.06 10.46
N ALA A 12 -13.87 45.30 10.18
CA ALA A 12 -13.01 44.32 9.50
C ALA A 12 -12.80 43.05 10.34
N ALA A 13 -12.61 43.19 11.66
CA ALA A 13 -12.51 42.06 12.58
C ALA A 13 -13.82 41.26 12.64
N ALA A 14 -14.97 41.91 12.69
CA ALA A 14 -16.28 41.24 12.67
C ALA A 14 -16.55 40.53 11.34
N ALA A 15 -16.14 41.11 10.21
CA ALA A 15 -16.25 40.49 8.90
C ALA A 15 -15.32 39.27 8.73
N MET A 16 -14.09 39.35 9.24
CA MET A 16 -13.16 38.21 9.26
C MET A 16 -13.67 37.11 10.21
N ALA A 17 -14.22 37.49 11.36
CA ALA A 17 -14.79 36.56 12.32
C ALA A 17 -16.00 35.80 11.76
N SER A 18 -16.88 36.47 11.00
CA SER A 18 -18.02 35.80 10.37
C SER A 18 -17.58 34.86 9.24
N TRP A 19 -16.54 35.21 8.48
CA TRP A 19 -15.97 34.34 7.45
C TRP A 19 -15.24 33.12 8.04
N ALA A 20 -14.50 33.32 9.14
CA ALA A 20 -13.86 32.25 9.89
C ALA A 20 -14.89 31.31 10.54
N ALA A 21 -15.98 31.85 11.08
CA ALA A 21 -17.07 31.05 11.64
C ALA A 21 -17.78 30.23 10.55
N ALA A 22 -18.04 30.83 9.38
CA ALA A 22 -18.66 30.13 8.26
C ALA A 22 -17.76 29.01 7.70
N THR A 23 -16.46 29.26 7.55
CA THR A 23 -15.50 28.25 7.08
C THR A 23 -15.34 27.11 8.10
N ALA A 24 -15.27 27.42 9.40
CA ALA A 24 -15.24 26.40 10.45
C ALA A 24 -16.51 25.53 10.46
N PHE A 25 -17.68 26.14 10.27
CA PHE A 25 -18.95 25.41 10.17
C PHE A 25 -18.95 24.45 8.97
N TRP A 26 -18.58 24.93 7.78
CA TRP A 26 -18.52 24.09 6.57
C TRP A 26 -17.47 22.98 6.66
N MET A 27 -16.31 23.25 7.28
CA MET A 27 -15.29 22.22 7.54
C MET A 27 -15.79 21.17 8.53
N GLY A 28 -16.54 21.58 9.57
CA GLY A 28 -17.20 20.66 10.50
C GLY A 28 -18.18 19.74 9.77
N VAL A 29 -19.06 20.31 8.93
CA VAL A 29 -20.01 19.56 8.10
C VAL A 29 -19.28 18.61 7.15
N GLY A 30 -18.23 19.08 6.47
CA GLY A 30 -17.41 18.26 5.56
C GLY A 30 -16.76 17.08 6.28
N THR A 31 -16.25 17.30 7.50
CA THR A 31 -15.65 16.24 8.32
C THR A 31 -16.68 15.17 8.73
N VAL A 32 -17.89 15.59 9.09
CA VAL A 32 -18.98 14.66 9.43
C VAL A 32 -19.40 13.83 8.20
N ILE A 33 -19.56 14.47 7.04
CA ILE A 33 -19.89 13.77 5.79
C ILE A 33 -18.76 12.78 5.42
N TRP A 34 -17.50 13.20 5.53
CA TRP A 34 -16.35 12.35 5.26
C TRP A 34 -16.31 11.10 6.15
N ARG A 35 -16.55 11.27 7.45
CA ARG A 35 -16.60 10.15 8.40
C ARG A 35 -17.76 9.19 8.14
N LEU A 36 -18.93 9.70 7.76
CA LEU A 36 -20.12 8.87 7.55
C LEU A 36 -20.06 8.10 6.23
N PHE A 37 -19.54 8.70 5.16
CA PHE A 37 -19.63 8.12 3.82
C PHE A 37 -18.29 7.57 3.28
N PHE A 38 -17.18 8.25 3.53
CA PHE A 38 -15.90 7.90 2.92
C PHE A 38 -15.04 7.00 3.80
N GLU A 39 -14.98 7.25 5.11
CA GLU A 39 -14.22 6.42 6.06
C GLU A 39 -14.61 4.92 6.04
N PRO A 40 -15.89 4.52 6.04
CA PRO A 40 -16.25 3.10 5.97
C PRO A 40 -15.89 2.46 4.62
N ARG A 41 -15.97 3.23 3.52
CA ARG A 41 -15.61 2.73 2.19
C ARG A 41 -14.11 2.50 2.07
N ILE A 42 -13.29 3.40 2.63
CA ILE A 42 -11.83 3.25 2.66
C ILE A 42 -11.45 2.04 3.52
N LYS A 43 -12.05 1.87 4.70
CA LYS A 43 -11.82 0.69 5.55
C LYS A 43 -12.21 -0.61 4.84
N ALA A 44 -13.32 -0.63 4.13
CA ALA A 44 -13.75 -1.79 3.34
C ALA A 44 -12.74 -2.12 2.22
N LEU A 45 -12.23 -1.11 1.51
CA LEU A 45 -11.22 -1.29 0.46
C LEU A 45 -9.88 -1.76 1.04
N GLN A 46 -9.48 -1.25 2.20
CA GLN A 46 -8.28 -1.72 2.91
C GLN A 46 -8.43 -3.17 3.35
N GLY A 47 -9.59 -3.56 3.90
CA GLY A 47 -9.86 -4.95 4.26
C GLY A 47 -9.83 -5.88 3.05
N GLN A 48 -10.39 -5.45 1.92
CA GLN A 48 -10.31 -6.23 0.66
C GLN A 48 -8.87 -6.41 0.18
N LEU A 49 -8.03 -5.37 0.29
CA LEU A 49 -6.62 -5.49 -0.06
C LEU A 49 -5.87 -6.47 0.86
N GLU A 50 -6.15 -6.46 2.16
CA GLU A 50 -5.56 -7.40 3.11
C GLU A 50 -6.04 -8.84 2.86
N ASP A 51 -7.32 -9.03 2.56
CA ASP A 51 -7.89 -10.33 2.22
C ASP A 51 -7.29 -10.89 0.93
N GLU A 52 -7.19 -10.06 -0.12
CA GLU A 52 -6.56 -10.45 -1.39
C GLU A 52 -5.07 -10.74 -1.22
N ARG A 53 -4.36 -9.94 -0.42
CA ARG A 53 -2.96 -10.20 -0.10
C ARG A 53 -2.80 -11.54 0.62
N THR A 54 -3.64 -11.82 1.60
CA THR A 54 -3.62 -13.08 2.36
C THR A 54 -3.93 -14.28 1.46
N ARG A 55 -4.86 -14.14 0.50
CA ARG A 55 -5.15 -15.17 -0.49
C ARG A 55 -3.95 -15.40 -1.41
N CYS A 56 -3.37 -14.33 -1.94
CA CYS A 56 -2.18 -14.39 -2.78
C CYS A 56 -1.02 -15.08 -2.04
N ASP A 57 -0.76 -14.71 -0.78
CA ASP A 57 0.31 -15.32 0.02
C ASP A 57 0.08 -16.83 0.21
N LYS A 58 -1.16 -17.26 0.48
CA LYS A 58 -1.53 -18.67 0.59
C LYS A 58 -1.37 -19.42 -0.73
N ASP A 59 -1.80 -18.82 -1.84
CA ASP A 59 -1.69 -19.43 -3.16
C ASP A 59 -0.21 -19.57 -3.55
N VAL A 60 0.60 -18.52 -3.32
CA VAL A 60 2.04 -18.54 -3.55
C VAL A 60 2.71 -19.64 -2.71
N GLU A 61 2.33 -19.80 -1.44
CA GLU A 61 2.85 -20.86 -0.59
C GLU A 61 2.48 -22.25 -1.12
N ALA A 62 1.22 -22.47 -1.50
CA ALA A 62 0.76 -23.72 -2.07
C ALA A 62 1.46 -24.07 -3.40
N LEU A 63 1.64 -23.08 -4.28
CA LEU A 63 2.40 -23.22 -5.52
C LEU A 63 3.87 -23.56 -5.24
N ARG A 64 4.47 -22.89 -4.26
CA ARG A 64 5.86 -23.13 -3.84
C ARG A 64 6.07 -24.55 -3.34
N ASP A 65 5.14 -25.07 -2.55
CA ASP A 65 5.23 -26.44 -2.04
C ASP A 65 5.03 -27.48 -3.15
N ARG A 66 4.13 -27.24 -4.10
CA ARG A 66 4.01 -28.08 -5.30
C ARG A 66 5.28 -28.07 -6.13
N ILE A 67 5.92 -26.91 -6.29
CA ILE A 67 7.21 -26.79 -7.00
C ILE A 67 8.26 -27.64 -6.29
N LYS A 68 8.43 -27.51 -4.96
CA LYS A 68 9.39 -28.33 -4.21
C LYS A 68 9.14 -29.84 -4.37
N GLN A 69 7.88 -30.26 -4.35
CA GLN A 69 7.52 -31.67 -4.56
C GLN A 69 7.90 -32.15 -5.96
N LEU A 70 7.64 -31.34 -7.00
CA LEU A 70 8.01 -31.65 -8.38
C LEU A 70 9.53 -31.64 -8.56
N GLU A 71 10.24 -30.67 -7.99
CA GLU A 71 11.70 -30.61 -7.99
C GLU A 71 12.31 -31.85 -7.34
N LEU A 72 11.77 -32.28 -6.20
CA LEU A 72 12.21 -33.50 -5.53
C LEU A 72 11.95 -34.74 -6.38
N LEU A 73 10.77 -34.85 -6.99
CA LEU A 73 10.44 -35.96 -7.89
C LEU A 73 11.38 -36.00 -9.10
N LEU A 74 11.68 -34.86 -9.71
CA LEU A 74 12.61 -34.74 -10.83
C LEU A 74 14.06 -35.01 -10.42
N MET A 75 14.46 -34.66 -9.20
CA MET A 75 15.79 -35.02 -8.69
C MET A 75 15.95 -36.50 -8.42
N LEU A 76 14.92 -37.19 -7.90
CA LEU A 76 14.99 -38.62 -7.61
C LEU A 76 14.81 -39.50 -8.85
N HIS A 77 13.85 -39.14 -9.71
CA HIS A 77 13.39 -40.00 -10.81
C HIS A 77 13.65 -39.41 -12.20
N GLY A 78 14.15 -38.18 -12.30
CA GLY A 78 14.39 -37.52 -13.57
C GLY A 78 15.63 -38.05 -14.31
N PRO A 79 15.64 -37.91 -15.65
CA PRO A 79 16.82 -38.20 -16.48
C PRO A 79 18.06 -37.44 -16.00
N GLN A 80 19.24 -38.01 -16.18
CA GLN A 80 20.50 -37.41 -15.70
C GLN A 80 20.79 -36.03 -16.31
N SER A 81 20.47 -35.83 -17.58
CA SER A 81 20.54 -34.51 -18.24
C SER A 81 19.63 -33.48 -17.58
N LEU A 82 18.40 -33.87 -17.24
CA LEU A 82 17.43 -32.99 -16.61
C LEU A 82 17.88 -32.54 -15.22
N ARG A 83 18.48 -33.45 -14.44
CA ARG A 83 19.04 -33.14 -13.11
C ARG A 83 20.20 -32.14 -13.19
N GLN A 84 21.07 -32.27 -14.19
CA GLN A 84 22.16 -31.31 -14.42
C GLN A 84 21.62 -29.92 -14.80
N HIS A 85 20.63 -29.84 -15.70
CA HIS A 85 19.99 -28.57 -16.04
C HIS A 85 19.28 -27.93 -14.85
N MET A 86 18.63 -28.74 -14.00
CA MET A 86 17.96 -28.23 -12.79
C MET A 86 18.96 -27.68 -11.78
N GLN A 87 20.10 -28.35 -11.57
CA GLN A 87 21.17 -27.85 -10.71
C GLN A 87 21.77 -26.54 -11.23
N ALA A 88 21.97 -26.42 -12.55
CA ALA A 88 22.44 -25.18 -13.16
C ALA A 88 21.44 -24.03 -12.95
N ALA A 89 20.15 -24.27 -13.22
CA ALA A 89 19.10 -23.26 -13.03
C ALA A 89 18.96 -22.80 -11.56
N LEU A 90 19.06 -23.73 -10.60
CA LEU A 90 19.05 -23.41 -9.17
C LEU A 90 20.26 -22.56 -8.77
N SER A 91 21.44 -22.83 -9.34
CA SER A 91 22.64 -22.05 -9.09
C SER A 91 22.54 -20.62 -9.62
N GLU A 92 22.04 -20.45 -10.84
CA GLU A 92 21.81 -19.12 -11.44
C GLU A 92 20.79 -18.31 -10.63
N HIS A 93 19.68 -18.94 -10.21
CA HIS A 93 18.70 -18.29 -9.35
C HIS A 93 19.32 -17.83 -8.01
N SER A 94 20.18 -18.64 -7.41
CA SER A 94 20.81 -18.29 -6.13
C SER A 94 21.70 -17.05 -6.24
N ILE A 95 22.44 -16.91 -7.34
CA ILE A 95 23.32 -15.78 -7.63
C ILE A 95 22.50 -14.51 -7.87
N ALA A 96 21.47 -14.58 -8.71
CA ALA A 96 20.59 -13.44 -8.98
C ALA A 96 19.91 -12.94 -7.69
N MET A 97 19.50 -13.85 -6.80
CA MET A 97 18.94 -13.48 -5.49
C MET A 97 19.95 -12.83 -4.54
N SER A 98 21.22 -13.24 -4.55
CA SER A 98 22.26 -12.57 -3.77
C SER A 98 22.53 -11.16 -4.29
N GLU A 99 22.61 -10.97 -5.61
CA GLU A 99 22.83 -9.66 -6.22
C GLU A 99 21.68 -8.69 -5.91
N LEU A 100 20.43 -9.17 -5.95
CA LEU A 100 19.26 -8.35 -5.59
C LEU A 100 19.25 -7.97 -4.11
N LYS A 101 19.69 -8.86 -3.21
CA LYS A 101 19.80 -8.56 -1.77
C LYS A 101 20.91 -7.55 -1.49
N GLU A 102 22.03 -7.66 -2.20
CA GLU A 102 23.13 -6.70 -2.11
C GLU A 102 22.71 -5.32 -2.60
N ASN A 103 22.05 -5.23 -3.75
CA ASN A 103 21.53 -3.95 -4.27
C ASN A 103 20.50 -3.31 -3.32
N ARG A 104 19.60 -4.11 -2.73
CA ARG A 104 18.64 -3.58 -1.73
C ARG A 104 19.32 -3.11 -0.44
N ALA A 105 20.49 -3.64 -0.09
CA ALA A 105 21.22 -3.22 1.11
C ALA A 105 22.04 -1.93 0.91
N ASN A 106 22.26 -1.54 -0.35
CA ASN A 106 22.98 -0.32 -0.73
C ASN A 106 22.05 0.87 -1.06
N ASP A 107 20.73 0.66 -1.13
CA ASP A 107 19.68 1.70 -1.21
C ASP A 107 19.17 2.08 0.19
#